data_AF-A0A0W0DPM4-F1
#
_entry.id   AF-A0A0W0DPM4-F1
#
_cell.length_a   1.000
_cell.length_b   1.000
_cell.length_c   1.000
_cell.angle_alpha   90.00
_cell.angle_beta   90.00
_cell.angle_gamma   90.00
#
_symmetry.space_group_name_H-M   'P 1'
#
loop_
_entity.id
_entity.type
_entity.pdbx_description
1 polymer ?
#
loop_
_entity_poly.entity_id
_entity_poly.type
_entity_poly.pdbx_seq_one_letter_code
_entity_poly.pdbx_strand_id
1 'polypeptide(L)'
;MNISVPESQVYADITGFIEQQQRELTNINEYLDDSDAVPVEVQELVELGYRNKLRSKTRTTATDLLVKNVYELENEWKLRTMTEMMDIIGDIPKHSIGSELRESIEDPAGHSHNAAIDDLIEDILKLPQLQLADTAHEDDDNAQLLREYRNLKNDVIDKCNEIVASRQELRDMDINLEPVRSLLKAIPHSSEGDIRQYFIDYQGQLESVVKELSLVVEEAYKQSENDPIMRGKLADIINNM
;
A
#
# COMPACT_ATOMS: atom_id res chain seq x y z
N MET A 1 20.29 -6.06 -3.56
CA MET A 1 21.58 -6.49 -4.15
C MET A 1 21.73 -5.70 -5.45
N ASN A 2 22.53 -4.63 -5.44
CA ASN A 2 22.66 -3.73 -6.60
C ASN A 2 23.75 -4.28 -7.53
N ILE A 3 23.36 -5.10 -8.49
CA ILE A 3 24.26 -5.48 -9.59
C ILE A 3 24.03 -4.49 -10.74
N SER A 4 24.39 -3.23 -10.48
CA SER A 4 24.59 -2.26 -11.54
C SER A 4 26.07 -2.29 -11.89
N VAL A 5 26.48 -3.26 -12.71
CA VAL A 5 27.78 -3.17 -13.37
C VAL A 5 27.71 -1.91 -14.24
N PRO A 6 28.57 -0.90 -14.01
CA PRO A 6 28.56 0.31 -14.81
C PRO A 6 28.70 -0.08 -16.29
N GLU A 7 27.94 0.54 -17.19
CA GLU A 7 28.03 0.29 -18.65
C GLU A 7 29.48 0.37 -19.17
N SER A 8 30.30 1.18 -18.51
CA SER A 8 31.74 1.34 -18.76
C SER A 8 32.58 0.09 -18.44
N GLN A 9 32.16 -0.76 -17.50
CA GLN A 9 32.94 -1.93 -17.08
C GLN A 9 32.77 -3.10 -18.07
N VAL A 10 31.54 -3.35 -18.53
CA VAL A 10 31.27 -4.41 -19.53
C VAL A 10 32.00 -4.12 -20.84
N TYR A 11 31.99 -2.86 -21.29
CA TYR A 11 32.75 -2.45 -22.46
C TYR A 11 34.27 -2.64 -22.27
N ALA A 12 34.80 -2.31 -21.09
CA ALA A 12 36.20 -2.50 -20.75
C ALA A 12 36.58 -3.99 -20.70
N ASP A 13 35.71 -4.85 -20.17
CA ASP A 13 35.93 -6.29 -20.09
C ASP A 13 35.92 -6.94 -21.48
N ILE A 14 34.97 -6.55 -22.35
CA ILE A 14 34.91 -6.98 -23.76
C ILE A 14 36.19 -6.56 -24.49
N THR A 15 36.62 -5.30 -24.29
CA THR A 15 37.83 -4.77 -24.92
C THR A 15 39.07 -5.54 -24.45
N GLY A 16 39.22 -5.74 -23.14
CA GLY A 16 40.34 -6.48 -22.56
C GLY A 16 40.39 -7.94 -23.04
N PHE A 17 39.24 -8.61 -23.14
CA PHE A 17 39.16 -9.97 -23.66
C PHE A 17 39.58 -10.06 -25.14
N ILE A 18 39.08 -9.16 -25.98
CA ILE A 18 39.41 -9.16 -27.42
C ILE A 18 40.89 -8.83 -27.63
N GLU A 19 41.43 -7.85 -26.90
CA GLU A 19 42.86 -7.52 -26.95
C GLU A 19 43.75 -8.69 -26.49
N GLN A 20 43.35 -9.41 -25.45
CA GLN A 20 44.07 -10.59 -24.97
C GLN A 20 44.07 -11.71 -26.02
N GLN A 21 42.90 -12.04 -26.58
CA GLN A 21 42.77 -13.06 -27.62
C GLN A 21 43.60 -12.71 -28.87
N GLN A 22 43.72 -11.43 -29.21
CA GLN A 22 44.59 -10.99 -30.30
C GLN A 22 46.08 -11.12 -30.00
N ARG A 23 46.51 -10.83 -28.77
CA ARG A 23 47.89 -11.07 -28.35
C ARG A 23 48.22 -12.55 -28.40
N GLU A 24 47.29 -13.41 -27.96
CA GLU A 24 47.43 -14.87 -28.06
C GLU A 24 47.53 -15.33 -29.52
N LEU A 25 46.65 -14.86 -30.43
CA LEU A 25 46.71 -15.18 -31.87
C LEU A 25 47.99 -14.68 -32.55
N THR A 26 48.57 -13.58 -32.08
CA THR A 26 49.83 -13.03 -32.62
C THR A 26 51.04 -13.82 -32.09
N ASN A 27 50.94 -14.36 -30.87
CA ASN A 27 51.97 -15.18 -30.22
C ASN A 27 51.96 -16.65 -30.70
N ILE A 28 50.86 -17.18 -31.25
CA ILE A 28 50.80 -18.51 -31.89
C ILE A 28 51.72 -18.61 -33.14
N ASN A 29 52.36 -17.51 -33.57
CA ASN A 29 53.46 -17.51 -34.55
C ASN A 29 54.69 -18.35 -34.13
N GLU A 30 54.73 -18.94 -32.94
CA GLU A 30 55.82 -19.81 -32.48
C GLU A 30 55.66 -21.29 -32.91
N TYR A 31 54.59 -21.66 -33.65
CA TYR A 31 54.31 -23.06 -34.06
C TYR A 31 54.49 -23.34 -35.57
N LEU A 32 55.49 -22.71 -36.20
CA LEU A 32 56.07 -23.21 -37.45
C LEU A 32 57.49 -23.71 -37.17
N ASP A 33 57.62 -24.61 -36.19
CA ASP A 33 58.89 -25.27 -35.91
C ASP A 33 58.85 -26.73 -36.39
N ASP A 34 59.93 -27.10 -37.07
CA ASP A 34 60.35 -28.44 -37.48
C ASP A 34 59.50 -29.22 -38.50
N SER A 35 59.44 -28.72 -39.73
CA SER A 35 59.48 -29.64 -40.88
C SER A 35 60.72 -29.37 -41.71
N ASP A 36 61.78 -30.13 -41.45
CA ASP A 36 63.06 -30.20 -42.20
C ASP A 36 62.90 -30.42 -43.73
N ALA A 37 61.67 -30.59 -44.23
CA ALA A 37 61.35 -30.89 -45.61
C ALA A 37 61.04 -29.65 -46.47
N VAL A 38 60.88 -28.46 -45.89
CA VAL A 38 60.48 -27.25 -46.63
C VAL A 38 61.65 -26.26 -46.69
N PRO A 39 62.05 -25.78 -47.88
CA PRO A 39 63.07 -24.73 -48.00
C PRO A 39 62.69 -23.47 -47.22
N VAL A 40 63.67 -22.89 -46.54
CA VAL A 40 63.52 -21.72 -45.67
C VAL A 40 62.87 -20.55 -46.41
N GLU A 41 63.18 -20.36 -47.69
CA GLU A 41 62.63 -19.26 -48.49
C GLU A 41 61.11 -19.40 -48.72
N VAL A 42 60.60 -20.64 -48.76
CA VAL A 42 59.16 -20.92 -48.89
C VAL A 42 58.46 -20.72 -47.55
N GLN A 43 59.09 -21.11 -46.44
CA GLN A 43 58.58 -20.85 -45.09
C GLN A 43 58.47 -19.34 -44.82
N GLU A 44 59.53 -18.59 -45.13
CA GLU A 44 59.55 -17.13 -45.00
C GLU A 44 58.46 -16.43 -45.85
N LEU A 45 58.24 -16.90 -47.08
CA LEU A 45 57.18 -16.35 -47.94
C LEU A 45 55.78 -16.66 -47.42
N VAL A 46 55.55 -17.85 -46.89
CA VAL A 46 54.27 -18.25 -46.28
C VAL A 46 54.02 -17.46 -45.00
N GLU A 47 55.03 -17.31 -44.15
CA GLU A 47 54.96 -16.46 -42.96
C GLU A 47 54.68 -15.00 -43.30
N LEU A 48 55.36 -14.44 -44.29
CA LEU A 48 55.16 -13.05 -44.70
C LEU A 48 53.75 -12.85 -45.27
N GLY A 49 53.27 -13.78 -46.11
CA GLY A 49 51.90 -13.77 -46.63
C GLY A 49 50.85 -13.89 -45.53
N TYR A 50 51.09 -14.77 -44.56
CA TYR A 50 50.22 -14.97 -43.40
C TYR A 50 50.20 -13.74 -42.48
N ARG A 51 51.37 -13.20 -42.10
CA ARG A 51 51.47 -11.98 -41.28
C ARG A 51 50.78 -10.78 -41.93
N ASN A 52 50.93 -10.61 -43.24
CA ASN A 52 50.25 -9.53 -43.97
C ASN A 52 48.73 -9.70 -43.96
N LYS A 53 48.23 -10.94 -44.13
CA LYS A 53 46.80 -11.24 -44.05
C LYS A 53 46.27 -11.08 -42.63
N LEU A 54 47.02 -11.49 -41.62
CA LEU A 54 46.68 -11.36 -40.20
C LEU A 54 46.62 -9.89 -39.78
N ARG A 55 47.62 -9.08 -40.16
CA ARG A 55 47.70 -7.64 -39.88
C ARG A 55 46.52 -6.84 -40.43
N SER A 56 45.95 -7.28 -41.55
CA SER A 56 44.73 -6.67 -42.10
C SER A 56 43.48 -6.93 -41.25
N LYS A 57 43.43 -8.08 -40.57
CA LYS A 57 42.32 -8.52 -39.70
C LYS A 57 42.48 -8.06 -38.24
N THR A 58 43.71 -7.91 -37.75
CA THR A 58 44.03 -7.45 -36.38
C THR A 58 44.24 -5.94 -36.29
N ARG A 59 43.92 -5.18 -37.34
CA ARG A 59 44.02 -3.72 -37.33
C ARG A 59 43.09 -3.14 -36.26
N THR A 60 43.58 -2.16 -35.50
CA THR A 60 42.85 -1.51 -34.39
C THR A 60 41.45 -1.02 -34.78
N THR A 61 41.27 -0.52 -36.01
CA THR A 61 39.95 -0.10 -36.49
C THR A 61 38.94 -1.24 -36.66
N ALA A 62 39.41 -2.45 -36.98
CA ALA A 62 38.57 -3.63 -37.10
C ALA A 62 38.23 -4.22 -35.72
N THR A 63 39.13 -4.05 -34.73
CA THR A 63 38.91 -4.47 -33.35
C THR A 63 37.92 -3.57 -32.64
N ASP A 64 38.04 -2.26 -32.81
CA ASP A 64 37.11 -1.31 -32.23
C ASP A 64 35.69 -1.52 -32.76
N LEU A 65 35.57 -1.84 -34.06
CA LEU A 65 34.30 -2.21 -34.67
C LEU A 65 33.74 -3.52 -34.08
N LEU A 66 34.60 -4.52 -33.87
CA LEU A 66 34.20 -5.80 -33.29
C LEU A 66 33.76 -5.66 -31.83
N VAL A 67 34.53 -4.93 -31.02
CA VAL A 67 34.19 -4.56 -29.63
C VAL A 67 32.83 -3.86 -29.58
N LYS A 68 32.63 -2.86 -30.45
CA LYS A 68 31.36 -2.13 -30.54
C LYS A 68 30.19 -3.05 -30.89
N ASN A 69 30.33 -3.90 -31.91
CA ASN A 69 29.27 -4.81 -32.34
C ASN A 69 28.92 -5.84 -31.24
N VAL A 70 29.92 -6.37 -30.54
CA VAL A 70 29.71 -7.31 -29.43
C VAL A 70 28.99 -6.61 -28.28
N TYR A 71 29.38 -5.37 -27.96
CA TYR A 71 28.70 -4.58 -26.93
C TYR A 71 27.24 -4.26 -27.28
N GLU A 72 26.96 -3.91 -28.54
CA GLU A 72 25.58 -3.67 -29.00
C GLU A 72 24.72 -4.93 -28.89
N LEU A 73 25.26 -6.09 -29.30
CA LEU A 73 24.57 -7.38 -29.17
C LEU A 73 24.31 -7.77 -27.71
N GLU A 74 25.28 -7.53 -26.82
CA GLU A 74 25.13 -7.80 -25.39
C GLU A 74 24.04 -6.92 -24.78
N ASN A 75 23.96 -5.65 -25.21
CA ASN A 75 22.93 -4.73 -24.73
C ASN A 75 21.53 -5.12 -25.24
N GLU A 76 21.42 -5.54 -26.50
CA GLU A 76 20.17 -6.09 -27.05
C GLU A 76 19.73 -7.36 -26.30
N TRP A 77 20.66 -8.27 -26.01
CA TRP A 77 20.39 -9.47 -25.23
C TRP A 77 19.94 -9.12 -23.81
N LYS A 78 20.66 -8.22 -23.13
CA LYS A 78 20.31 -7.73 -21.80
C LYS A 78 18.91 -7.11 -21.78
N LEU A 79 18.56 -6.29 -22.77
CA LEU A 79 17.23 -5.68 -22.85
C LEU A 79 16.14 -6.73 -23.03
N ARG A 80 16.37 -7.72 -23.90
CA ARG A 80 15.45 -8.83 -24.11
C ARG A 80 15.27 -9.65 -22.84
N THR A 81 16.35 -10.04 -22.18
CA THR A 81 16.31 -10.80 -20.92
C THR A 81 15.68 -9.99 -19.80
N MET A 82 15.90 -8.68 -19.73
CA MET A 82 15.24 -7.81 -18.75
C MET A 82 13.73 -7.73 -18.98
N THR A 83 13.31 -7.70 -20.24
CA THR A 83 11.88 -7.73 -20.62
C THR A 83 11.26 -9.08 -20.27
N GLU A 84 11.94 -10.19 -20.60
CA GLU A 84 11.51 -11.53 -20.23
C GLU A 84 11.43 -11.72 -18.71
N MET A 85 12.40 -11.18 -17.94
CA MET A 85 12.35 -11.21 -16.48
C MET A 85 11.19 -10.39 -15.93
N MET A 86 10.87 -9.23 -16.52
CA MET A 86 9.69 -8.44 -16.12
C MET A 86 8.39 -9.20 -16.41
N ASP A 87 8.31 -9.94 -17.51
CA ASP A 87 7.13 -10.74 -17.88
C ASP A 87 6.98 -12.01 -17.02
N ILE A 88 8.10 -12.61 -16.56
CA ILE A 88 8.10 -13.80 -15.70
C ILE A 88 7.75 -13.45 -14.25
N ILE A 89 8.08 -12.24 -13.79
CA ILE A 89 7.74 -11.76 -12.45
C ILE A 89 6.31 -11.21 -12.49
N GLY A 90 5.34 -12.11 -12.56
CA GLY A 90 3.91 -11.85 -12.34
C GLY A 90 3.55 -11.59 -10.87
N ASP A 91 4.49 -11.07 -10.07
CA ASP A 91 4.22 -10.64 -8.70
C ASP A 91 3.47 -9.32 -8.71
N ILE A 92 2.63 -9.09 -7.70
CA ILE A 92 1.94 -7.81 -7.51
C ILE A 92 2.99 -6.70 -7.50
N PRO A 93 2.98 -5.77 -8.47
CA PRO A 93 4.05 -4.80 -8.58
C PRO A 93 4.04 -3.87 -7.36
N LYS A 94 5.22 -3.55 -6.83
CA LYS A 94 5.36 -2.71 -5.62
C LYS A 94 4.69 -1.34 -5.70
N HIS A 95 4.51 -0.80 -6.90
CA HIS A 95 3.81 0.47 -7.13
C HIS A 95 2.28 0.34 -7.04
N SER A 96 1.73 -0.87 -7.13
CA SER A 96 0.30 -1.17 -6.98
C SER A 96 -0.09 -1.47 -5.53
N ILE A 97 0.90 -1.70 -4.67
CA ILE A 97 0.72 -1.89 -3.23
C ILE A 97 0.80 -0.51 -2.59
N GLY A 98 -0.20 -0.17 -1.78
CA GLY A 98 -0.25 1.10 -1.07
C GLY A 98 0.89 1.29 -0.08
N SER A 99 1.09 2.53 0.38
CA SER A 99 2.27 2.91 1.16
C SER A 99 2.37 2.15 2.49
N GLU A 100 1.25 1.93 3.18
CA GLU A 100 1.22 1.28 4.49
C GLU A 100 1.56 -0.22 4.36
N LEU A 101 0.98 -0.87 3.35
CA LEU A 101 1.29 -2.26 3.04
C LEU A 101 2.74 -2.43 2.58
N ARG A 102 3.28 -1.47 1.82
CA ARG A 102 4.68 -1.52 1.37
C ARG A 102 5.64 -1.37 2.54
N GLU A 103 5.36 -0.47 3.47
CA GLU A 103 6.17 -0.24 4.67
C GLU A 103 6.17 -1.49 5.57
N SER A 104 5.02 -2.16 5.71
CA SER A 104 4.93 -3.44 6.43
C SER A 104 5.72 -4.59 5.76
N ILE A 105 5.91 -4.56 4.44
CA ILE A 105 6.72 -5.56 3.71
C ILE A 105 8.22 -5.27 3.84
N GLU A 106 8.60 -3.99 3.85
CA GLU A 106 10.00 -3.55 3.91
C GLU A 106 10.57 -3.60 5.33
N ASP A 107 9.73 -3.44 6.36
CA ASP A 107 10.10 -3.58 7.77
C ASP A 107 9.15 -4.53 8.54
N PRO A 108 9.32 -5.85 8.37
CA PRO A 108 8.53 -6.85 9.10
C PRO A 108 8.81 -6.87 10.61
N ALA A 109 9.84 -6.17 11.09
CA ALA A 109 10.15 -6.04 12.51
C ALA A 109 9.32 -4.93 13.19
N GLY A 110 8.49 -4.20 12.43
CA GLY A 110 7.45 -3.32 12.95
C GLY A 110 7.97 -2.05 13.62
N HIS A 111 9.06 -1.46 13.13
CA HIS A 111 9.60 -0.19 13.64
C HIS A 111 8.86 1.02 13.05
N SER A 112 8.05 0.81 12.01
CA SER A 112 7.01 1.74 11.59
C SER A 112 5.83 1.70 12.57
N HIS A 113 5.74 2.71 13.43
CA HIS A 113 4.75 2.77 14.52
C HIS A 113 3.51 3.62 14.20
N ASN A 114 3.31 4.05 12.94
CA ASN A 114 2.26 5.01 12.60
C ASN A 114 1.34 4.52 11.47
N ALA A 115 1.01 3.23 11.44
CA ALA A 115 0.02 2.75 10.49
C ALA A 115 -1.35 3.39 10.76
N ALA A 116 -1.75 4.33 9.90
CA ALA A 116 -3.08 4.91 9.96
C ALA A 116 -4.07 3.85 9.47
N ILE A 117 -4.99 3.43 10.35
CA ILE A 117 -6.00 2.41 10.02
C ILE A 117 -6.81 2.81 8.78
N ASP A 118 -7.04 4.10 8.59
CA ASP A 118 -7.82 4.63 7.46
C ASP A 118 -7.05 4.45 6.13
N ASP A 119 -5.75 4.75 6.13
CA ASP A 119 -4.88 4.59 4.98
C ASP A 119 -4.66 3.09 4.67
N LEU A 120 -4.57 2.26 5.71
CA LEU A 120 -4.50 0.79 5.56
C LEU A 120 -5.77 0.21 4.93
N ILE A 121 -6.96 0.68 5.35
CA ILE A 121 -8.25 0.27 4.75
C ILE A 121 -8.27 0.65 3.27
N GLU A 122 -7.85 1.87 2.93
CA GLU A 122 -7.79 2.33 1.55
C GLU A 122 -6.82 1.49 0.70
N ASP A 123 -5.65 1.17 1.26
CA ASP A 123 -4.63 0.35 0.60
C ASP A 123 -5.10 -1.09 0.35
N ILE A 124 -5.80 -1.69 1.31
CA ILE A 124 -6.39 -3.04 1.17
C ILE A 124 -7.45 -3.06 0.05
N LEU A 125 -8.30 -2.04 -0.01
CA LEU A 125 -9.34 -1.93 -1.05
C LEU A 125 -8.75 -1.76 -2.46
N LYS A 126 -7.56 -1.15 -2.58
CA LYS A 126 -6.84 -0.96 -3.84
C LYS A 126 -6.11 -2.20 -4.35
N LEU A 127 -5.92 -3.22 -3.51
CA LEU A 127 -5.20 -4.43 -3.94
C LEU A 127 -5.89 -5.07 -5.17
N PRO A 128 -5.13 -5.58 -6.15
CA PRO A 128 -5.71 -6.25 -7.31
C PRO A 128 -6.32 -7.62 -6.93
N GLN A 129 -7.28 -8.10 -7.70
CA GLN A 129 -7.72 -9.50 -7.59
C GLN A 129 -6.88 -10.34 -8.54
N LEU A 130 -6.13 -11.29 -8.00
CA LEU A 130 -5.37 -12.23 -8.81
C LEU A 130 -6.29 -13.36 -9.29
N GLN A 131 -6.25 -13.65 -10.59
CA GLN A 131 -6.95 -14.75 -11.22
C GLN A 131 -5.93 -15.67 -11.90
N LEU A 132 -6.15 -16.98 -11.77
CA LEU A 132 -5.42 -17.97 -12.55
C LEU A 132 -5.82 -17.81 -14.01
N ALA A 133 -4.85 -17.85 -14.92
CA ALA A 133 -5.16 -18.02 -16.34
C ALA A 133 -5.89 -19.34 -16.55
N ASP A 134 -6.87 -19.37 -17.45
CA ASP A 134 -7.75 -20.53 -17.74
C ASP A 134 -6.99 -21.85 -18.08
N THR A 135 -5.69 -21.78 -18.31
CA THR A 135 -4.80 -22.90 -18.64
C THR A 135 -4.06 -23.49 -17.45
N ALA A 136 -4.19 -22.94 -16.25
CA ALA A 136 -3.50 -23.44 -15.06
C ALA A 136 -4.21 -24.68 -14.48
N HIS A 137 -3.46 -25.76 -14.26
CA HIS A 137 -3.98 -26.95 -13.57
C HIS A 137 -4.27 -26.61 -12.11
N GLU A 138 -5.45 -27.00 -11.61
CA GLU A 138 -5.91 -26.69 -10.26
C GLU A 138 -5.08 -27.34 -9.14
N ASP A 139 -4.24 -28.31 -9.48
CA ASP A 139 -3.36 -29.06 -8.55
C ASP A 139 -1.95 -28.44 -8.41
N ASP A 140 -1.69 -27.28 -9.01
CA ASP A 140 -0.43 -26.56 -8.84
C ASP A 140 -0.41 -25.80 -7.50
N ASP A 141 0.68 -25.89 -6.73
CA ASP A 141 0.83 -25.24 -5.42
C ASP A 141 0.59 -23.71 -5.52
N ASN A 142 0.91 -23.12 -6.67
CA ASN A 142 0.65 -21.72 -6.99
C ASN A 142 -0.86 -21.39 -7.08
N ALA A 143 -1.67 -22.33 -7.58
CA ALA A 143 -3.12 -22.17 -7.65
C ALA A 143 -3.76 -22.20 -6.25
N GLN A 144 -3.22 -23.03 -5.35
CA GLN A 144 -3.62 -23.04 -3.95
C GLN A 144 -3.28 -21.71 -3.26
N LEU A 145 -2.05 -21.21 -3.44
CA LEU A 145 -1.62 -19.94 -2.84
C LEU A 145 -2.47 -18.75 -3.33
N LEU A 146 -2.85 -18.73 -4.61
CA LEU A 146 -3.74 -17.69 -5.16
C LEU A 146 -5.16 -17.75 -4.59
N ARG A 147 -5.67 -18.96 -4.31
CA ARG A 147 -6.95 -19.15 -3.61
C ARG A 147 -6.86 -18.65 -2.17
N GLU A 148 -5.79 -18.99 -1.46
CA GLU A 148 -5.55 -18.51 -0.09
C GLU A 148 -5.44 -16.99 -0.03
N TYR A 149 -4.69 -16.36 -0.96
CA TYR A 149 -4.62 -14.91 -1.09
C TYR A 149 -6.00 -14.29 -1.31
N ARG A 150 -6.81 -14.85 -2.21
CA ARG A 150 -8.16 -14.34 -2.50
C ARG A 150 -9.06 -14.43 -1.28
N ASN A 151 -9.03 -15.56 -0.57
CA ASN A 151 -9.83 -15.75 0.64
C ASN A 151 -9.40 -14.76 1.71
N LEU A 152 -8.09 -14.63 1.98
CA LEU A 152 -7.57 -13.67 2.94
C LEU A 152 -7.95 -12.24 2.58
N LYS A 153 -7.85 -11.86 1.30
CA LYS A 153 -8.26 -10.54 0.84
C LYS A 153 -9.74 -10.26 1.11
N ASN A 154 -10.61 -11.22 0.82
CA ASN A 154 -12.05 -11.07 1.08
C ASN A 154 -12.33 -10.96 2.58
N ASP A 155 -11.72 -11.81 3.40
CA ASP A 155 -11.86 -11.77 4.86
C ASP A 155 -11.43 -10.42 5.44
N VAL A 156 -10.31 -9.87 4.93
CA VAL A 156 -9.81 -8.56 5.37
C VAL A 156 -10.72 -7.42 4.90
N ILE A 157 -11.27 -7.50 3.68
CA ILE A 157 -12.26 -6.52 3.19
C ILE A 157 -13.52 -6.53 4.07
N ASP A 158 -14.01 -7.71 4.45
CA ASP A 158 -15.16 -7.84 5.34
C ASP A 158 -14.89 -7.21 6.71
N LYS A 159 -13.67 -7.40 7.24
CA LYS A 159 -13.23 -6.73 8.48
C LYS A 159 -13.16 -5.21 8.33
N CYS A 160 -12.68 -4.70 7.20
CA CYS A 160 -12.66 -3.27 6.93
C CYS A 160 -14.08 -2.68 6.90
N ASN A 161 -15.02 -3.38 6.25
CA ASN A 161 -16.43 -2.98 6.20
C ASN A 161 -17.06 -2.98 7.60
N GLU A 162 -16.77 -3.99 8.42
CA GLU A 162 -17.22 -4.08 9.81
C GLU A 162 -16.70 -2.91 10.67
N ILE A 163 -15.43 -2.53 10.49
CA ILE A 163 -14.82 -1.37 11.18
C ILE A 163 -15.53 -0.08 10.77
N VAL A 164 -15.76 0.14 9.47
CA VAL A 164 -16.44 1.34 8.97
C VAL A 164 -17.87 1.43 9.50
N ALA A 165 -18.62 0.32 9.47
CA ALA A 165 -19.98 0.26 10.00
C ALA A 165 -20.01 0.52 11.51
N SER A 166 -19.12 -0.12 12.27
CA SER A 166 -19.05 0.05 13.73
C SER A 166 -18.68 1.49 14.13
N ARG A 167 -17.82 2.16 13.36
CA ARG A 167 -17.48 3.57 13.58
C ARG A 167 -18.66 4.49 13.36
N GLN A 168 -19.49 4.20 12.35
CA GLN A 168 -20.71 4.97 12.11
C GLN A 168 -21.71 4.76 13.25
N GLU A 169 -21.92 3.52 13.67
CA GLU A 169 -22.82 3.19 14.78
C GLU A 169 -22.36 3.83 16.09
N LEU A 170 -21.06 3.83 16.39
CA LEU A 170 -20.50 4.53 17.56
C LEU A 170 -20.77 6.03 17.55
N ARG A 171 -20.63 6.68 16.38
CA ARG A 171 -20.96 8.11 16.23
C ARG A 171 -22.44 8.37 16.49
N ASP A 172 -23.30 7.51 15.95
CA ASP A 172 -24.75 7.64 16.14
C ASP A 172 -25.14 7.41 17.61
N MET A 173 -24.50 6.45 18.29
CA MET A 173 -24.65 6.24 19.74
C MET A 173 -24.20 7.46 20.55
N ASP A 174 -23.05 8.06 20.22
CA ASP A 174 -22.57 9.27 20.90
C ASP A 174 -23.53 10.45 20.73
N ILE A 175 -24.07 10.65 19.52
CA ILE A 175 -25.10 11.66 19.26
C ILE A 175 -26.34 11.40 20.11
N ASN A 176 -26.78 10.14 20.19
CA ASN A 176 -27.95 9.75 20.99
C ASN A 176 -27.72 9.84 22.50
N LEU A 177 -26.47 9.70 22.96
CA LEU A 177 -26.11 9.87 24.37
C LEU A 177 -26.08 11.33 24.81
N GLU A 178 -25.89 12.28 23.90
CA GLU A 178 -25.73 13.69 24.25
C GLU A 178 -27.01 14.32 24.86
N PRO A 179 -28.24 14.04 24.37
CA PRO A 179 -29.47 14.42 25.06
C PRO A 179 -29.59 13.81 26.45
N VAL A 180 -29.18 12.55 26.62
CA VAL A 180 -29.23 11.87 27.92
C VAL A 180 -28.25 12.51 28.90
N ARG A 181 -27.01 12.78 28.47
CA ARG A 181 -26.02 13.51 29.27
C ARG A 181 -26.51 14.91 29.64
N SER A 182 -27.18 15.59 28.72
CA SER A 182 -27.76 16.91 28.94
C SER A 182 -28.90 16.87 29.96
N LEU A 183 -29.80 15.89 29.85
CA LEU A 183 -30.87 15.66 30.82
C LEU A 183 -30.31 15.38 32.22
N LEU A 184 -29.32 14.48 32.33
CA LEU A 184 -28.69 14.15 33.61
C LEU A 184 -27.99 15.35 34.25
N LYS A 185 -27.39 16.25 33.46
CA LYS A 185 -26.81 17.51 33.95
C LYS A 185 -27.88 18.54 34.36
N ALA A 186 -29.02 18.57 33.67
CA ALA A 186 -30.09 19.53 33.92
C ALA A 186 -30.94 19.18 35.15
N ILE A 187 -30.98 17.91 35.57
CA ILE A 187 -31.63 17.52 36.82
C ILE A 187 -30.95 18.27 37.96
N PRO A 188 -31.71 19.07 38.74
CA PRO A 188 -31.14 19.82 39.85
C PRO A 188 -30.46 18.83 40.79
N HIS A 189 -29.14 18.96 40.95
CA HIS A 189 -28.41 18.23 41.97
C HIS A 189 -28.78 18.88 43.31
N SER A 190 -30.00 18.63 43.79
CA SER A 190 -30.48 19.14 45.06
C SER A 190 -29.65 18.49 46.15
N SER A 191 -28.61 19.22 46.59
CA SER A 191 -27.62 19.07 47.66
C SER A 191 -27.28 17.71 48.32
N GLU A 192 -28.11 16.67 48.26
CA GLU A 192 -27.86 15.32 48.78
C GLU A 192 -28.52 14.19 47.95
N GLY A 193 -29.22 14.49 46.85
CA GLY A 193 -30.05 13.52 46.12
C GLY A 193 -29.36 12.79 44.96
N ASP A 194 -29.33 11.46 45.04
CA ASP A 194 -29.03 10.55 43.92
C ASP A 194 -30.05 10.79 42.77
N ILE A 195 -29.58 10.85 41.52
CA ILE A 195 -30.42 11.03 40.31
C ILE A 195 -31.55 9.98 40.27
N ARG A 196 -31.28 8.79 40.81
CA ARG A 196 -32.28 7.71 40.92
C ARG A 196 -33.45 8.10 41.80
N GLN A 197 -33.19 8.79 42.91
CA GLN A 197 -34.22 9.23 43.84
C GLN A 197 -35.12 10.29 43.20
N TYR A 198 -34.56 11.20 42.40
CA TYR A 198 -35.33 12.16 41.61
C TYR A 198 -36.36 11.47 40.70
N PHE A 199 -35.96 10.42 39.97
CA PHE A 199 -36.89 9.68 39.10
C PHE A 199 -37.94 8.88 39.87
N ILE A 200 -37.60 8.31 41.04
CA ILE A 200 -38.54 7.58 41.90
C ILE A 200 -39.61 8.53 42.44
N ASP A 201 -39.21 9.71 42.91
CA ASP A 201 -40.09 10.65 43.58
C ASP A 201 -40.83 11.59 42.60
N TYR A 202 -40.43 11.61 41.32
CA TYR A 202 -40.95 12.52 40.30
C TYR A 202 -42.48 12.51 40.21
N GLN A 203 -43.08 11.31 40.20
CA GLN A 203 -44.54 11.20 40.11
C GLN A 203 -45.23 11.79 41.35
N GLY A 204 -44.69 11.55 42.55
CA GLY A 204 -45.23 12.11 43.79
C GLY A 204 -45.10 13.64 43.84
N GLN A 205 -43.97 14.18 43.39
CA GLN A 205 -43.76 15.62 43.27
C GLN A 205 -44.72 16.24 42.27
N LEU A 206 -44.91 15.61 41.10
CA LEU A 206 -45.86 16.07 40.08
C LEU A 206 -47.30 16.08 40.62
N GLU A 207 -47.73 15.02 41.30
CA GLU A 207 -49.06 14.96 41.91
C GLU A 207 -49.27 16.05 42.97
N SER A 208 -48.24 16.35 43.77
CA SER A 208 -48.29 17.43 44.77
C SER A 208 -48.43 18.79 44.08
N VAL A 209 -47.60 19.09 43.09
CA VAL A 209 -47.64 20.36 42.34
C VAL A 209 -48.95 20.53 41.60
N VAL A 210 -49.51 19.47 41.00
CA VAL A 210 -50.81 19.52 40.33
C VAL A 210 -51.94 19.78 41.34
N LYS A 211 -51.90 19.18 42.52
CA LYS A 211 -52.88 19.46 43.59
C LYS A 211 -52.78 20.90 44.07
N GLU A 212 -51.58 21.39 44.33
CA GLU A 212 -51.34 22.79 44.69
C GLU A 212 -51.85 23.74 43.59
N LEU A 213 -51.51 23.47 42.33
CA LEU A 213 -51.99 24.26 41.19
C LEU A 213 -53.53 24.26 41.12
N SER A 214 -54.18 23.11 41.34
CA SER A 214 -55.65 23.01 41.36
C SER A 214 -56.27 23.87 42.46
N LEU A 215 -55.66 23.93 43.65
CA LEU A 215 -56.10 24.76 44.76
C LEU A 215 -55.91 26.25 44.45
N VAL A 216 -54.75 26.64 43.89
CA VAL A 216 -54.49 28.01 43.46
C VAL A 216 -55.49 28.47 42.39
N VAL A 217 -55.79 27.61 41.41
CA VAL A 217 -56.78 27.89 40.36
C VAL A 217 -58.18 28.00 40.95
N GLU A 218 -58.57 27.13 41.88
CA GLU A 218 -59.86 27.24 42.58
C GLU A 218 -59.99 28.51 43.41
N GLU A 219 -58.95 28.89 44.16
CA GLU A 219 -58.94 30.14 44.94
C GLU A 219 -59.00 31.36 44.02
N ALA A 220 -58.23 31.37 42.95
CA ALA A 220 -58.27 32.43 41.96
C ALA A 220 -59.66 32.51 41.30
N TYR A 221 -60.29 31.39 40.97
CA TYR A 221 -61.64 31.35 40.39
C TYR A 221 -62.70 31.91 41.34
N LYS A 222 -62.70 31.46 42.60
CA LYS A 222 -63.62 31.93 43.65
C LYS A 222 -63.47 33.44 43.95
N GLN A 223 -62.27 34.00 43.78
CA GLN A 223 -62.01 35.43 43.98
C GLN A 223 -62.21 36.27 42.70
N SER A 224 -62.19 35.65 41.51
CA SER A 224 -62.29 36.33 40.21
C SER A 224 -63.67 36.91 39.89
N GLU A 225 -64.73 36.48 40.59
CA GLU A 225 -66.06 37.11 40.46
C GLU A 225 -66.06 38.54 41.02
N ASN A 226 -65.16 38.86 41.95
CA ASN A 226 -65.14 40.12 42.69
C ASN A 226 -63.92 41.04 42.41
N ASP A 227 -62.88 40.56 41.71
CA ASP A 227 -61.66 41.37 41.44
C ASP A 227 -61.08 41.18 40.01
N PRO A 228 -61.01 42.24 39.17
CA PRO A 228 -60.44 42.17 37.82
C PRO A 228 -58.94 41.83 37.76
N ILE A 229 -58.17 42.06 38.83
CA ILE A 229 -56.74 41.72 38.89
C ILE A 229 -56.56 40.19 38.92
N MET A 230 -57.46 39.47 39.60
CA MET A 230 -57.42 38.01 39.69
C MET A 230 -57.87 37.32 38.40
N ARG A 231 -58.74 37.96 37.59
CA ARG A 231 -59.02 37.51 36.22
C ARG A 231 -57.79 37.61 35.31
N GLY A 232 -56.98 38.65 35.47
CA GLY A 232 -55.70 38.79 34.78
C GLY A 232 -54.73 37.66 35.11
N LYS A 233 -54.57 37.33 36.40
CA LYS A 233 -53.74 36.20 36.83
C LYS A 233 -54.23 34.84 36.34
N LEU A 234 -55.54 34.61 36.29
CA LEU A 234 -56.12 33.40 35.70
C LEU A 234 -55.83 33.31 34.20
N ALA A 235 -55.95 34.41 33.46
CA ALA A 235 -55.59 34.46 32.05
C ALA A 235 -54.09 34.22 31.83
N ASP A 236 -53.23 34.76 32.69
CA ASP A 236 -51.78 34.55 32.63
C ASP A 236 -51.40 33.10 32.94
N ILE A 237 -52.08 32.42 33.88
CA ILE A 237 -51.86 31.00 34.16
C ILE A 237 -52.29 30.15 32.97
N ILE A 238 -53.46 30.43 32.37
CA ILE A 238 -53.96 29.68 31.20
C ILE A 238 -53.09 29.90 29.96
N ASN A 239 -52.53 31.09 29.78
CA ASN A 239 -51.68 31.42 28.62
C ASN A 239 -50.22 30.96 28.77
N ASN A 240 -49.76 30.62 29.98
CA ASN A 240 -48.40 30.13 30.25
C ASN A 240 -48.33 28.63 30.60
N MET A 241 -49.47 27.92 30.60
CA MET A 241 -49.50 26.45 30.54
C MET A 241 -49.29 25.98 29.10
#